data_AF-A0A959Z2E5-F1
#
_entry.id   AF-A0A959Z2E5-F1
#
_cell.length_a   1.000
_cell.length_b   1.000
_cell.length_c   1.000
_cell.angle_alpha   90.00
_cell.angle_beta   90.00
_cell.angle_gamma   90.00
#
_symmetry.space_group_name_H-M   'P 1'
#
loop_
_entity.id
_entity.type
_entity.pdbx_description
1 polymer ?
#
loop_
_entity_poly.entity_id
_entity_poly.type
_entity_poly.pdbx_seq_one_letter_code
_entity_poly.pdbx_strand_id
1 'polypeptide(L)'
;MSRSIAILFGLLVQALLVAQTGPQRYRVRFTDKGNTPFSLEQPEAYLSPRALERRQRQGIAVDSLDLPVDPAYIDALLQWGEIELVNRSRWMNAVTIRTTDTLALDSLPQAPFVAEVRRVDDGVRVPERIPDKFPGVSKSEIGTHYQEIYGASYRQVSMMNLHLLHQLAGGRGEGMLIGVLDSGFDGVDSADLFTPLRQRAGIRWTQDLAEPGGDVFQRHWHGRSVLSVMAADAPGSLMGTAPKADYALLRTEFEASEFIWEEDNWIAGAEVADSLGCDVLNTSLGYTTFEDSLTDHTYSELDGQTTRISIAAGIAVEKGMVV
;
A
#
# COMPACT_ATOMS: atom_id res chain seq x y z
N MET A 1 -6.57 -32.66 72.85
CA MET A 1 -6.24 -32.81 71.41
C MET A 1 -7.24 -31.98 70.63
N SER A 2 -6.78 -30.84 70.12
CA SER A 2 -7.59 -29.82 69.44
C SER A 2 -8.09 -30.31 68.07
N ARG A 3 -9.38 -30.12 67.78
CA ARG A 3 -9.97 -30.30 66.45
C ARG A 3 -10.20 -28.92 65.84
N SER A 4 -9.30 -28.51 64.95
CA SER A 4 -9.47 -27.30 64.14
C SER A 4 -10.37 -27.61 62.94
N ILE A 5 -11.53 -26.96 62.89
CA ILE A 5 -12.44 -26.94 61.73
C ILE A 5 -11.93 -25.83 60.81
N ALA A 6 -11.36 -26.21 59.66
CA ALA A 6 -11.01 -25.27 58.60
C ALA A 6 -12.20 -25.13 57.65
N ILE A 7 -12.85 -23.97 57.69
CA ILE A 7 -13.89 -23.55 56.76
C ILE A 7 -13.20 -23.11 55.46
N LEU A 8 -13.40 -23.86 54.37
CA LEU A 8 -12.91 -23.50 53.05
C LEU A 8 -13.93 -22.55 52.39
N PHE A 9 -13.56 -21.28 52.26
CA PHE A 9 -14.34 -20.24 51.58
C PHE A 9 -14.16 -20.43 50.06
N GLY A 10 -15.20 -20.89 49.36
CA GLY A 10 -15.20 -20.99 47.91
C GLY A 10 -15.40 -19.61 47.27
N LEU A 11 -14.31 -18.97 46.85
CA LEU A 11 -14.33 -17.77 46.03
C LEU A 11 -14.62 -18.17 44.58
N LEU A 12 -15.87 -17.97 44.16
CA LEU A 12 -16.31 -18.12 42.77
C LEU A 12 -15.74 -16.93 41.97
N VAL A 13 -14.52 -17.09 41.44
CA VAL A 13 -13.99 -16.16 40.43
C VAL A 13 -14.72 -16.46 39.13
N GLN A 14 -15.74 -15.68 38.81
CA GLN A 14 -16.27 -15.60 37.45
C GLN A 14 -15.19 -14.93 36.60
N ALA A 15 -14.37 -15.74 35.94
CA ALA A 15 -13.55 -15.27 34.84
C ALA A 15 -14.52 -14.82 33.74
N LEU A 16 -14.71 -13.52 33.62
CA LEU A 16 -15.20 -12.92 32.38
C LEU A 16 -14.16 -13.25 31.32
N LEU A 17 -14.41 -14.33 30.57
CA LEU A 17 -13.80 -14.55 29.27
C LEU A 17 -14.32 -13.44 28.36
N VAL A 18 -13.71 -12.27 28.44
CA VAL A 18 -13.72 -11.34 27.31
C VAL A 18 -12.86 -12.05 26.27
N ALA A 19 -13.51 -12.76 25.35
CA ALA A 19 -12.89 -13.04 24.08
C ALA A 19 -12.56 -11.66 23.50
N GLN A 20 -11.28 -11.26 23.55
CA GLN A 20 -10.81 -10.11 22.80
C GLN A 20 -10.88 -10.50 21.32
N THR A 21 -12.06 -10.36 20.72
CA THR A 21 -12.16 -10.24 19.27
C THR A 21 -11.41 -8.96 18.93
N GLY A 22 -10.21 -9.10 18.36
CA GLY A 22 -9.48 -7.94 17.83
C GLY A 22 -10.39 -7.12 16.90
N PRO A 23 -10.16 -5.81 16.79
CA PRO A 23 -11.06 -4.95 16.04
C PRO A 23 -11.19 -5.43 14.60
N GLN A 24 -12.43 -5.68 14.18
CA GLN A 24 -12.74 -6.34 12.90
C GLN A 24 -12.77 -5.29 11.79
N ARG A 25 -12.13 -5.59 10.66
CA ARG A 25 -12.20 -4.76 9.46
C ARG A 25 -13.32 -5.22 8.53
N TYR A 26 -14.01 -4.24 7.97
CA TYR A 26 -15.12 -4.43 7.04
C TYR A 26 -14.95 -3.53 5.83
N ARG A 27 -15.17 -4.12 4.65
CA ARG A 27 -15.31 -3.38 3.40
C ARG A 27 -16.78 -3.05 3.20
N VAL A 28 -17.08 -1.77 3.03
CA VAL A 28 -18.42 -1.26 2.73
C VAL A 28 -18.39 -0.67 1.32
N ARG A 29 -19.07 -1.32 0.38
CA ARG A 29 -19.20 -0.84 -1.00
C ARG A 29 -20.48 0.00 -1.13
N PHE A 30 -20.38 1.13 -1.79
CA PHE A 30 -21.51 2.03 -2.02
C PHE A 30 -22.20 1.73 -3.35
N THR A 31 -23.47 2.12 -3.42
CA THR A 31 -24.33 1.93 -4.58
C THR A 31 -23.93 2.83 -5.75
N ASP A 32 -23.52 4.06 -5.49
CA ASP A 32 -23.14 5.04 -6.50
C ASP A 32 -22.20 6.13 -5.94
N LYS A 33 -21.89 7.14 -6.76
CA LYS A 33 -21.18 8.39 -6.40
C LYS A 33 -21.98 9.63 -6.82
N GLY A 34 -23.28 9.49 -7.09
CA GLY A 34 -24.08 10.47 -7.83
C GLY A 34 -24.27 11.80 -7.11
N ASN A 35 -24.18 11.83 -5.79
CA ASN A 35 -24.30 13.05 -4.98
C ASN A 35 -22.95 13.60 -4.48
N THR A 36 -21.84 13.07 -4.99
CA THR A 36 -20.50 13.57 -4.67
C THR A 36 -20.40 15.06 -5.07
N PRO A 37 -19.77 15.93 -4.26
CA PRO A 37 -19.61 17.35 -4.60
C PRO A 37 -18.59 17.58 -5.72
N PHE A 38 -17.91 16.53 -6.18
CA PHE A 38 -16.92 16.56 -7.25
C PHE A 38 -17.57 16.33 -8.63
N SER A 39 -16.94 16.84 -9.68
CA SER A 39 -17.46 16.71 -11.06
C SER A 39 -16.34 16.34 -12.03
N LEU A 40 -16.71 15.72 -13.15
CA LEU A 40 -15.77 15.34 -14.23
C LEU A 40 -15.25 16.56 -15.00
N GLU A 41 -15.99 17.66 -14.96
CA GLU A 41 -15.67 18.94 -15.58
C GLU A 41 -14.66 19.76 -14.77
N GLN A 42 -14.42 19.41 -13.50
CA GLN A 42 -13.44 20.06 -12.61
C GLN A 42 -12.49 19.02 -11.96
N PRO A 43 -11.73 18.27 -12.78
CA PRO A 43 -10.89 17.20 -12.26
C PRO A 43 -9.69 17.68 -11.44
N GLU A 44 -9.31 18.96 -11.55
CA GLU A 44 -8.27 19.59 -10.73
C GLU A 44 -8.59 19.61 -9.23
N ALA A 45 -9.85 19.36 -8.85
CA ALA A 45 -10.25 19.23 -7.45
C ALA A 45 -9.76 17.92 -6.80
N TYR A 46 -9.39 16.90 -7.60
CA TYR A 46 -8.98 15.57 -7.11
C TYR A 46 -7.82 14.91 -7.88
N LEU A 47 -7.37 15.50 -8.99
CA LEU A 47 -6.18 15.09 -9.74
C LEU A 47 -5.16 16.22 -9.79
N SER A 48 -3.87 15.89 -9.65
CA SER A 48 -2.80 16.88 -9.77
C SER A 48 -2.66 17.37 -11.22
N PRO A 49 -2.07 18.56 -11.44
CA PRO A 49 -1.73 19.02 -12.79
C PRO A 49 -0.90 17.99 -13.58
N ARG A 50 0.01 17.27 -12.92
CA ARG A 50 0.83 16.23 -13.54
C ARG A 50 -0.01 15.02 -13.98
N ALA A 51 -0.99 14.60 -13.16
CA ALA A 51 -1.88 13.51 -13.49
C ALA A 51 -2.76 13.84 -14.72
N LEU A 52 -3.21 15.09 -14.83
CA LEU A 52 -3.94 15.58 -15.99
C LEU A 52 -3.06 15.69 -17.23
N GLU A 53 -1.83 16.19 -17.10
CA GLU A 53 -0.86 16.27 -18.20
C GLU A 53 -0.49 14.87 -18.74
N ARG A 54 -0.26 13.89 -17.85
CA ARG A 54 0.00 12.49 -18.23
C ARG A 54 -1.15 11.94 -19.07
N ARG A 55 -2.39 12.08 -18.59
CA ARG A 55 -3.60 11.66 -19.30
C ARG A 55 -3.73 12.35 -20.66
N GLN A 56 -3.54 13.67 -20.72
CA GLN A 56 -3.58 14.44 -21.96
C GLN A 56 -2.55 13.94 -22.99
N ARG A 57 -1.30 13.71 -22.56
CA ARG A 57 -0.21 13.21 -23.42
C ARG A 57 -0.51 11.83 -24.01
N GLN A 58 -1.28 11.01 -23.29
CA GLN A 58 -1.66 9.65 -23.70
C GLN A 58 -3.05 9.57 -24.35
N GLY A 59 -3.79 10.68 -24.43
CA GLY A 59 -5.16 10.70 -24.96
C GLY A 59 -6.19 9.99 -24.07
N ILE A 60 -5.95 9.92 -22.76
CA ILE A 60 -6.83 9.28 -21.77
C ILE A 60 -7.80 10.31 -21.21
N ALA A 61 -9.10 10.00 -21.26
CA ALA A 61 -10.14 10.85 -20.69
C ALA A 61 -10.28 10.64 -19.18
N VAL A 62 -10.76 11.66 -18.47
CA VAL A 62 -11.23 11.52 -17.08
C VAL A 62 -12.62 10.89 -17.11
N ASP A 63 -12.87 9.93 -16.22
CA ASP A 63 -14.14 9.20 -16.13
C ASP A 63 -14.64 9.03 -14.68
N SER A 64 -15.75 8.31 -14.52
CA SER A 64 -16.40 8.10 -13.21
C SER A 64 -15.56 7.34 -12.18
N LEU A 65 -14.51 6.61 -12.59
CA LEU A 65 -13.59 5.97 -11.65
C LEU A 65 -12.68 7.00 -10.99
N ASP A 66 -12.42 8.13 -11.63
CA ASP A 66 -11.59 9.22 -11.08
C ASP A 66 -12.33 10.02 -9.99
N LEU A 67 -13.68 10.05 -10.02
CA LEU A 67 -14.47 10.76 -9.01
C LEU A 67 -14.23 10.17 -7.61
N PRO A 68 -13.98 11.00 -6.59
CA PRO A 68 -13.94 10.54 -5.20
C PRO A 68 -15.27 9.92 -4.77
N VAL A 69 -15.18 8.97 -3.82
CA VAL A 69 -16.33 8.46 -3.08
C VAL A 69 -17.10 9.62 -2.45
N ASP A 70 -18.43 9.54 -2.44
CA ASP A 70 -19.29 10.55 -1.85
C ASP A 70 -18.95 10.75 -0.34
N PRO A 71 -18.45 11.93 0.06
CA PRO A 71 -18.07 12.19 1.44
C PRO A 71 -19.28 12.12 2.39
N ALA A 72 -20.50 12.41 1.92
CA ALA A 72 -21.69 12.34 2.77
C ALA A 72 -22.01 10.90 3.21
N TYR A 73 -21.70 9.90 2.38
CA TYR A 73 -21.84 8.49 2.76
C TYR A 73 -20.85 8.13 3.86
N ILE A 74 -19.59 8.53 3.71
CA ILE A 74 -18.55 8.28 4.72
C ILE A 74 -18.92 8.97 6.04
N ASP A 75 -19.31 10.25 5.99
CA ASP A 75 -19.69 11.03 7.17
C ASP A 75 -20.89 10.42 7.90
N ALA A 76 -21.87 9.89 7.16
CA ALA A 76 -23.01 9.19 7.73
C ALA A 76 -22.60 7.89 8.45
N LEU A 77 -21.72 7.07 7.84
CA LEU A 77 -21.22 5.85 8.48
C LEU A 77 -20.50 6.15 9.80
N LEU A 78 -19.65 7.18 9.81
CA LEU A 78 -18.86 7.55 10.99
C LEU A 78 -19.70 8.10 12.16
N GLN A 79 -20.99 8.38 11.95
CA GLN A 79 -21.91 8.85 12.99
C GLN A 79 -22.71 7.72 13.67
N TRP A 80 -22.65 6.48 13.17
CA TRP A 80 -23.50 5.37 13.65
C TRP A 80 -22.94 4.59 14.84
N GLY A 81 -21.79 4.99 15.37
CA GLY A 81 -21.17 4.36 16.53
C GLY A 81 -19.66 4.50 16.52
N GLU A 82 -18.97 3.52 17.11
CA GLU A 82 -17.52 3.46 17.10
C GLU A 82 -17.02 2.86 15.77
N ILE A 83 -17.06 3.66 14.71
CA ILE A 83 -16.53 3.32 13.39
C ILE A 83 -15.31 4.18 13.10
N GLU A 84 -14.20 3.53 12.81
CA GLU A 84 -13.00 4.16 12.31
C GLU A 84 -12.85 3.93 10.81
N LEU A 85 -12.60 5.00 10.05
CA LEU A 85 -12.23 4.87 8.65
C LEU A 85 -10.76 4.46 8.55
N VAL A 86 -10.50 3.28 7.99
CA VAL A 86 -9.14 2.81 7.71
C VAL A 86 -8.69 3.30 6.35
N ASN A 87 -9.53 3.11 5.33
CA ASN A 87 -9.18 3.44 3.96
C ASN A 87 -10.40 3.71 3.08
N ARG A 88 -10.17 4.33 1.91
CA ARG A 88 -11.19 4.59 0.88
C ARG A 88 -10.63 4.24 -0.49
N SER A 89 -11.46 3.68 -1.36
CA SER A 89 -11.11 3.41 -2.75
C SER A 89 -12.15 4.03 -3.68
N ARG A 90 -11.73 4.99 -4.49
CA ARG A 90 -12.58 5.55 -5.55
C ARG A 90 -12.80 4.56 -6.68
N TRP A 91 -11.83 3.74 -7.04
CA TRP A 91 -11.96 2.76 -8.11
C TRP A 91 -12.97 1.66 -7.76
N MET A 92 -13.04 1.29 -6.47
CA MET A 92 -13.95 0.24 -5.98
C MET A 92 -15.27 0.80 -5.43
N ASN A 93 -15.43 2.13 -5.41
CA ASN A 93 -16.52 2.84 -4.74
C ASN A 93 -16.81 2.30 -3.33
N ALA A 94 -15.77 2.19 -2.51
CA ALA A 94 -15.86 1.52 -1.22
C ALA A 94 -14.98 2.17 -0.15
N VAL A 95 -15.28 1.89 1.11
CA VAL A 95 -14.40 2.15 2.25
C VAL A 95 -14.06 0.87 2.98
N THR A 96 -12.89 0.85 3.62
CA THR A 96 -12.55 -0.13 4.64
C THR A 96 -12.64 0.57 5.99
N ILE A 97 -13.46 0.02 6.89
CA ILE A 97 -13.68 0.52 8.24
C ILE A 97 -13.22 -0.50 9.27
N ARG A 98 -12.94 -0.02 10.48
CA ARG A 98 -12.62 -0.83 11.64
C ARG A 98 -13.65 -0.54 12.74
N THR A 99 -14.28 -1.59 13.27
CA THR A 99 -15.26 -1.47 14.36
C THR A 99 -15.46 -2.80 15.08
N THR A 100 -15.86 -2.73 16.34
CA THR A 100 -16.39 -3.86 17.14
C THR A 100 -17.85 -3.63 17.54
N ASP A 101 -18.45 -2.52 17.11
CA ASP A 101 -19.82 -2.14 17.46
C ASP A 101 -20.82 -2.94 16.63
N THR A 102 -21.43 -3.95 17.25
CA THR A 102 -22.39 -4.84 16.58
C THR A 102 -23.65 -4.11 16.14
N LEU A 103 -24.08 -3.05 16.84
CA LEU A 103 -25.28 -2.28 16.45
C LEU A 103 -25.01 -1.45 15.21
N ALA A 104 -23.81 -0.87 15.12
CA ALA A 104 -23.36 -0.18 13.92
C ALA A 104 -23.29 -1.15 12.73
N LEU A 105 -22.71 -2.35 12.94
CA LEU A 105 -22.62 -3.40 11.92
C LEU A 105 -23.98 -3.88 11.42
N ASP A 106 -24.96 -4.07 12.31
CA ASP A 106 -26.33 -4.46 11.93
C ASP A 106 -27.03 -3.36 11.12
N SER A 107 -26.63 -2.10 11.30
CA SER A 107 -27.20 -0.94 10.61
C SER A 107 -26.62 -0.73 9.21
N LEU A 108 -25.35 -1.11 8.95
CA LEU A 108 -24.67 -0.87 7.67
C LEU A 108 -25.45 -1.41 6.45
N PRO A 109 -25.95 -2.67 6.42
CA PRO A 109 -26.65 -3.20 5.25
C PRO A 109 -28.06 -2.61 5.06
N GLN A 110 -28.60 -1.91 6.06
CA GLN A 110 -29.92 -1.27 5.98
C GLN A 110 -29.86 0.13 5.36
N ALA A 111 -28.65 0.69 5.21
CA ALA A 111 -28.44 1.99 4.62
C ALA A 111 -28.72 1.97 3.11
N PRO A 112 -29.54 2.89 2.58
CA PRO A 112 -29.93 2.86 1.16
C PRO A 112 -28.76 3.09 0.20
N PHE A 113 -27.66 3.69 0.68
CA PHE A 113 -26.47 3.95 -0.10
C PHE A 113 -25.41 2.84 -0.01
N VAL A 114 -25.60 1.83 0.84
CA VAL A 114 -24.69 0.68 0.99
C VAL A 114 -25.14 -0.46 0.09
N ALA A 115 -24.28 -0.89 -0.82
CA ALA A 115 -24.53 -2.00 -1.73
C ALA A 115 -24.10 -3.34 -1.12
N GLU A 116 -23.02 -3.35 -0.34
CA GLU A 116 -22.42 -4.58 0.19
C GLU A 116 -21.57 -4.28 1.42
N VAL A 117 -21.64 -5.17 2.41
CA VAL A 117 -20.74 -5.19 3.56
C VAL A 117 -20.06 -6.54 3.60
N ARG A 118 -18.74 -6.56 3.51
CA ARG A 118 -17.93 -7.77 3.57
C ARG A 118 -16.90 -7.65 4.67
N ARG A 119 -16.87 -8.63 5.57
CA ARG A 119 -15.78 -8.76 6.54
C ARG A 119 -14.50 -9.15 5.81
N VAL A 120 -13.39 -8.49 6.13
CA VAL A 120 -12.07 -8.69 5.49
C VAL A 120 -10.98 -8.97 6.51
N ASP A 121 -11.37 -9.35 7.73
CA ASP A 121 -10.48 -9.65 8.84
C ASP A 121 -11.09 -10.75 9.71
N ASP A 122 -10.52 -11.94 9.61
CA ASP A 122 -10.90 -13.13 10.32
C ASP A 122 -9.89 -13.27 11.45
N GLY A 123 -10.25 -12.81 12.65
CA GLY A 123 -9.41 -12.86 13.85
C GLY A 123 -9.08 -14.29 14.32
N VAL A 124 -8.43 -15.07 13.47
CA VAL A 124 -7.75 -16.31 13.82
C VAL A 124 -6.46 -15.93 14.54
N ARG A 125 -6.14 -16.70 15.58
CA ARG A 125 -4.90 -16.53 16.36
C ARG A 125 -3.69 -16.50 15.43
N VAL A 126 -2.97 -15.38 15.46
CA VAL A 126 -1.58 -15.26 15.02
C VAL A 126 -0.81 -16.49 15.51
N PRO A 127 -0.28 -17.35 14.62
CA PRO A 127 0.66 -18.38 15.05
C PRO A 127 1.92 -17.72 15.62
N GLU A 128 2.54 -18.38 16.58
CA GLU A 128 3.77 -17.90 17.22
C GLU A 128 4.89 -17.74 16.16
N ARG A 129 5.29 -16.49 15.90
CA ARG A 129 6.43 -16.04 15.08
C ARG A 129 6.40 -16.47 13.61
N ILE A 130 5.77 -15.63 12.78
CA ILE A 130 5.85 -15.68 11.32
C ILE A 130 7.29 -15.30 10.89
N PRO A 131 7.94 -16.06 9.99
CA PRO A 131 9.24 -15.68 9.44
C PRO A 131 9.12 -14.36 8.66
N ASP A 132 10.10 -13.48 8.81
CA ASP A 132 10.24 -12.28 7.96
C ASP A 132 10.09 -12.70 6.48
N LYS A 133 9.11 -12.12 5.77
CA LYS A 133 8.84 -12.43 4.35
C LYS A 133 10.00 -12.05 3.43
N PHE A 134 11.00 -11.34 3.96
CA PHE A 134 12.16 -10.85 3.24
C PHE A 134 13.49 -11.43 3.79
N PRO A 135 13.94 -12.60 3.32
CA PRO A 135 15.22 -13.18 3.76
C PRO A 135 16.44 -12.41 3.22
N GLY A 136 17.49 -12.27 4.04
CA GLY A 136 18.73 -11.58 3.66
C GLY A 136 19.56 -12.32 2.61
N VAL A 137 20.13 -11.58 1.64
CA VAL A 137 20.92 -12.12 0.52
C VAL A 137 22.41 -11.75 0.64
N SER A 138 23.31 -12.71 0.37
CA SER A 138 24.78 -12.54 0.34
C SER A 138 25.31 -12.15 -1.04
N LYS A 139 26.36 -11.31 -1.08
CA LYS A 139 26.94 -10.72 -2.31
C LYS A 139 28.22 -11.42 -2.77
N SER A 140 28.49 -11.41 -4.07
CA SER A 140 29.80 -11.71 -4.67
C SER A 140 30.13 -10.74 -5.82
N GLU A 141 31.42 -10.45 -6.02
CA GLU A 141 31.93 -9.40 -6.93
C GLU A 141 32.87 -9.94 -8.02
N ILE A 142 32.85 -9.34 -9.22
CA ILE A 142 33.85 -9.54 -10.30
C ILE A 142 34.09 -8.21 -11.07
N GLY A 143 35.39 -7.91 -11.29
CA GLY A 143 36.06 -6.69 -11.82
C GLY A 143 35.88 -6.25 -13.29
N THR A 144 35.39 -5.02 -13.60
CA THR A 144 35.63 -4.25 -14.87
C THR A 144 35.53 -2.71 -14.68
N HIS A 145 35.90 -1.86 -15.66
CA HIS A 145 35.90 -0.37 -15.54
C HIS A 145 34.54 0.26 -15.16
N TYR A 146 33.42 -0.25 -15.67
CA TYR A 146 32.09 0.23 -15.27
C TYR A 146 31.77 -0.08 -13.80
N GLN A 147 32.46 -1.03 -13.17
CA GLN A 147 32.30 -1.30 -11.74
C GLN A 147 32.75 -0.13 -10.86
N GLU A 148 33.68 0.71 -11.32
CA GLU A 148 34.11 1.90 -10.58
C GLU A 148 32.98 2.93 -10.45
N ILE A 149 31.99 2.91 -11.35
CA ILE A 149 30.83 3.81 -11.31
C ILE A 149 29.65 3.14 -10.61
N TYR A 150 29.34 1.89 -10.98
CA TYR A 150 28.14 1.19 -10.52
C TYR A 150 28.33 0.41 -9.22
N GLY A 151 29.57 0.19 -8.78
CA GLY A 151 29.89 -0.58 -7.59
C GLY A 151 29.19 -1.94 -7.58
N ALA A 152 28.51 -2.25 -6.47
CA ALA A 152 27.82 -3.52 -6.27
C ALA A 152 26.65 -3.78 -7.24
N SER A 153 26.12 -2.74 -7.91
CA SER A 153 25.00 -2.88 -8.85
C SER A 153 25.44 -3.27 -10.27
N TYR A 154 26.75 -3.25 -10.56
CA TYR A 154 27.25 -3.31 -11.94
C TYR A 154 26.76 -4.53 -12.72
N ARG A 155 26.84 -5.73 -12.12
CA ARG A 155 26.43 -6.96 -12.81
C ARG A 155 24.97 -6.89 -13.28
N GLN A 156 24.08 -6.34 -12.47
CA GLN A 156 22.64 -6.34 -12.74
C GLN A 156 22.33 -5.27 -13.78
N VAL A 157 22.94 -4.09 -13.62
CA VAL A 157 22.85 -2.97 -14.57
C VAL A 157 23.43 -3.33 -15.94
N SER A 158 24.51 -4.09 -16.00
CA SER A 158 25.15 -4.50 -17.26
C SER A 158 24.40 -5.60 -17.99
N MET A 159 23.81 -6.56 -17.26
CA MET A 159 22.95 -7.60 -17.86
C MET A 159 21.76 -7.02 -18.64
N MET A 160 21.27 -5.85 -18.24
CA MET A 160 20.17 -5.14 -18.89
C MET A 160 20.63 -4.02 -19.85
N ASN A 161 21.94 -3.90 -20.07
CA ASN A 161 22.54 -2.80 -20.86
C ASN A 161 22.20 -1.38 -20.36
N LEU A 162 21.76 -1.22 -19.11
CA LEU A 162 21.38 0.09 -18.54
C LEU A 162 22.57 1.04 -18.42
N HIS A 163 23.77 0.51 -18.19
CA HIS A 163 25.01 1.30 -18.25
C HIS A 163 25.20 2.03 -19.60
N LEU A 164 24.78 1.42 -20.71
CA LEU A 164 24.80 2.05 -22.03
C LEU A 164 23.70 3.10 -22.16
N LEU A 165 22.48 2.83 -21.66
CA LEU A 165 21.39 3.81 -21.64
C LEU A 165 21.77 5.08 -20.86
N HIS A 166 22.36 4.90 -19.68
CA HIS A 166 22.85 6.00 -18.84
C HIS A 166 23.96 6.82 -19.51
N GLN A 167 24.83 6.19 -20.31
CA GLN A 167 25.98 6.83 -20.94
C GLN A 167 25.63 7.49 -22.28
N LEU A 168 24.86 6.81 -23.13
CA LEU A 168 24.64 7.22 -24.52
C LEU A 168 23.40 8.11 -24.69
N ALA A 169 22.34 7.83 -23.93
CA ALA A 169 21.06 8.52 -24.04
C ALA A 169 20.76 9.43 -22.83
N GLY A 170 21.60 9.37 -21.79
CA GLY A 170 21.34 10.06 -20.53
C GLY A 170 20.09 9.58 -19.81
N GLY A 171 19.53 8.42 -20.19
CA GLY A 171 18.26 7.94 -19.66
C GLY A 171 18.41 7.40 -18.24
N ARG A 172 18.36 8.30 -17.25
CA ARG A 172 18.51 7.98 -15.81
C ARG A 172 17.22 8.22 -15.03
N GLY A 173 16.11 8.37 -15.74
CA GLY A 173 14.77 8.54 -15.19
C GLY A 173 14.31 10.00 -15.07
N GLU A 174 15.06 10.97 -15.59
CA GLU A 174 14.67 12.38 -15.57
C GLU A 174 13.25 12.59 -16.10
N GLY A 175 12.45 13.36 -15.35
CA GLY A 175 11.06 13.67 -15.72
C GLY A 175 10.05 12.58 -15.40
N MET A 176 10.49 11.39 -14.97
CA MET A 176 9.62 10.31 -14.50
C MET A 176 9.24 10.51 -13.03
N LEU A 177 8.00 10.14 -12.68
CA LEU A 177 7.56 9.99 -11.29
C LEU A 177 7.18 8.52 -11.05
N ILE A 178 7.84 7.87 -10.10
CA ILE A 178 7.66 6.45 -9.81
C ILE A 178 7.02 6.30 -8.42
N GLY A 179 5.84 5.70 -8.35
CA GLY A 179 5.22 5.30 -7.09
C GLY A 179 5.78 3.96 -6.62
N VAL A 180 6.33 3.89 -5.42
CA VAL A 180 6.83 2.63 -4.84
C VAL A 180 5.87 2.21 -3.73
N LEU A 181 5.21 1.07 -3.91
CA LEU A 181 4.26 0.49 -2.96
C LEU A 181 4.95 -0.65 -2.24
N ASP A 182 5.22 -0.48 -0.94
CA ASP A 182 6.00 -1.43 -0.15
C ASP A 182 5.65 -1.39 1.35
N SER A 183 6.42 -2.09 2.18
CA SER A 183 6.28 -2.23 3.64
C SER A 183 6.89 -1.09 4.45
N GLY A 184 7.66 -0.21 3.84
CA GLY A 184 8.34 0.90 4.53
C GLY A 184 9.64 1.29 3.86
N PHE A 185 10.15 2.46 4.24
CA PHE A 185 11.28 3.11 3.60
C PHE A 185 12.30 3.56 4.65
N ASP A 186 12.63 2.65 5.58
CA ASP A 186 13.52 2.96 6.70
C ASP A 186 14.81 3.65 6.24
N GLY A 187 15.22 4.71 6.92
CA GLY A 187 16.49 5.40 6.65
C GLY A 187 16.67 6.00 5.24
N VAL A 188 15.62 6.03 4.39
CA VAL A 188 15.67 6.73 3.09
C VAL A 188 15.86 8.25 3.27
N ASP A 189 15.42 8.78 4.41
CA ASP A 189 15.57 10.17 4.82
C ASP A 189 16.99 10.55 5.28
N SER A 190 17.83 9.57 5.60
CA SER A 190 19.11 9.78 6.28
C SER A 190 20.31 9.11 5.61
N ALA A 191 20.14 7.96 4.95
CA ALA A 191 21.25 7.21 4.36
C ALA A 191 21.93 7.97 3.21
N ASP A 192 23.27 7.95 3.17
CA ASP A 192 24.07 8.74 2.21
C ASP A 192 23.78 8.41 0.74
N LEU A 193 23.42 7.16 0.44
CA LEU A 193 23.14 6.70 -0.93
C LEU A 193 21.92 7.36 -1.57
N PHE A 194 21.02 7.97 -0.76
CA PHE A 194 19.89 8.76 -1.23
C PHE A 194 20.11 10.28 -1.07
N THR A 195 21.30 10.74 -0.67
CA THR A 195 21.60 12.17 -0.54
C THR A 195 21.27 12.95 -1.83
N PRO A 196 21.67 12.50 -3.03
CA PRO A 196 21.31 13.22 -4.26
C PRO A 196 19.80 13.27 -4.53
N LEU A 197 19.06 12.20 -4.20
CA LEU A 197 17.60 12.16 -4.28
C LEU A 197 16.96 13.21 -3.36
N ARG A 198 17.43 13.32 -2.12
CA ARG A 198 16.93 14.30 -1.14
C ARG A 198 17.31 15.73 -1.50
N GLN A 199 18.55 15.97 -1.91
CA GLN A 199 19.05 17.31 -2.26
C GLN A 199 18.28 17.95 -3.42
N ARG A 200 17.77 17.15 -4.36
CA ARG A 200 16.92 17.64 -5.46
C ARG A 200 15.42 17.63 -5.15
N ALA A 201 15.04 17.37 -3.88
CA ALA A 201 13.66 17.18 -3.46
C ALA A 201 12.91 16.13 -4.31
N GLY A 202 13.60 15.04 -4.65
CA GLY A 202 13.07 14.01 -5.55
C GLY A 202 12.12 13.02 -4.90
N ILE A 203 12.00 13.02 -3.57
CA ILE A 203 10.88 12.37 -2.87
C ILE A 203 9.73 13.36 -2.89
N ARG A 204 8.75 13.13 -3.76
CA ARG A 204 7.63 14.05 -4.02
C ARG A 204 6.44 13.83 -3.12
N TRP A 205 6.31 12.63 -2.58
CA TRP A 205 5.22 12.25 -1.69
C TRP A 205 5.64 11.10 -0.80
N THR A 206 5.11 11.09 0.42
CA THR A 206 5.17 9.94 1.31
C THR A 206 3.81 9.74 1.95
N GLN A 207 3.37 8.50 2.10
CA GLN A 207 2.13 8.21 2.81
C GLN A 207 2.13 6.80 3.37
N ASP A 208 1.71 6.67 4.62
CA ASP A 208 1.46 5.38 5.26
C ASP A 208 -0.04 5.06 5.14
N LEU A 209 -0.37 4.06 4.33
CA LEU A 209 -1.72 3.55 4.14
C LEU A 209 -2.00 2.31 4.99
N ALA A 210 -0.96 1.61 5.44
CA ALA A 210 -1.09 0.52 6.39
C ALA A 210 -1.46 1.05 7.79
N GLU A 211 -0.89 2.21 8.16
CA GLU A 211 -1.18 2.91 9.41
C GLU A 211 -1.32 4.42 9.16
N PRO A 212 -2.56 4.93 8.99
CA PRO A 212 -2.80 6.34 8.74
C PRO A 212 -2.12 7.27 9.77
N GLY A 213 -1.32 8.21 9.28
CA GLY A 213 -0.53 9.13 10.11
C GLY A 213 0.85 8.61 10.54
N GLY A 214 1.22 7.40 10.12
CA GLY A 214 2.55 6.81 10.32
C GLY A 214 3.64 7.50 9.50
N ASP A 215 4.88 7.37 9.96
CA ASP A 215 6.08 7.84 9.27
C ASP A 215 6.72 6.69 8.49
N VAL A 216 6.65 6.76 7.15
CA VAL A 216 7.18 5.73 6.25
C VAL A 216 8.68 5.48 6.44
N PHE A 217 9.45 6.44 6.98
CA PHE A 217 10.90 6.34 7.17
C PHE A 217 11.32 5.64 8.46
N GLN A 218 10.37 5.28 9.33
CA GLN A 218 10.63 4.60 10.62
C GLN A 218 10.04 3.19 10.66
N ARG A 219 9.71 2.62 9.50
CA ARG A 219 9.07 1.31 9.36
C ARG A 219 10.06 0.26 8.87
N HIS A 220 9.66 -0.50 7.85
CA HIS A 220 10.39 -1.66 7.37
C HIS A 220 11.48 -1.29 6.36
N TRP A 221 12.46 -2.18 6.20
CA TRP A 221 13.63 -1.96 5.35
C TRP A 221 13.47 -2.39 3.90
N HIS A 222 12.48 -3.24 3.61
CA HIS A 222 12.34 -3.83 2.28
C HIS A 222 12.12 -2.76 1.20
N GLY A 223 11.22 -1.81 1.41
CA GLY A 223 10.99 -0.72 0.46
C GLY A 223 12.20 0.22 0.33
N ARG A 224 13.02 0.40 1.37
CA ARG A 224 14.34 1.05 1.21
C ARG A 224 15.22 0.26 0.25
N SER A 225 15.32 -1.07 0.41
CA SER A 225 16.12 -1.92 -0.46
C SER A 225 15.64 -1.89 -1.91
N VAL A 226 14.32 -1.97 -2.14
CA VAL A 226 13.69 -1.82 -3.46
C VAL A 226 13.97 -0.44 -4.05
N LEU A 227 13.78 0.63 -3.27
CA LEU A 227 14.10 1.98 -3.72
C LEU A 227 15.59 2.12 -4.07
N SER A 228 16.49 1.49 -3.32
CA SER A 228 17.94 1.62 -3.53
C SER A 228 18.39 1.11 -4.91
N VAL A 229 17.78 0.05 -5.44
CA VAL A 229 18.15 -0.47 -6.76
C VAL A 229 17.66 0.42 -7.90
N MET A 230 16.76 1.37 -7.63
CA MET A 230 16.28 2.36 -8.59
C MET A 230 16.91 3.74 -8.39
N ALA A 231 16.86 4.26 -7.17
CA ALA A 231 17.11 5.67 -6.86
C ALA A 231 18.50 5.99 -6.32
N ALA A 232 19.29 4.99 -5.93
CA ALA A 232 20.61 5.24 -5.34
C ALA A 232 21.53 5.95 -6.34
N ASP A 233 22.25 6.96 -5.88
CA ASP A 233 23.22 7.70 -6.68
C ASP A 233 24.51 7.88 -5.88
N ALA A 234 25.19 6.76 -5.62
CA ALA A 234 26.45 6.72 -4.89
C ALA A 234 27.54 6.09 -5.78
N PRO A 235 28.21 6.89 -6.63
CA PRO A 235 29.26 6.41 -7.53
C PRO A 235 30.31 5.56 -6.81
N GLY A 236 30.67 4.42 -7.39
CA GLY A 236 31.61 3.46 -6.84
C GLY A 236 31.06 2.56 -5.73
N SER A 237 29.84 2.83 -5.24
CA SER A 237 29.18 2.02 -4.22
C SER A 237 27.91 1.35 -4.76
N LEU A 238 26.92 2.16 -5.12
CA LEU A 238 25.62 1.70 -5.62
C LEU A 238 25.00 2.78 -6.52
N MET A 239 24.73 2.45 -7.77
CA MET A 239 24.01 3.31 -8.70
C MET A 239 22.77 2.58 -9.19
N GLY A 240 21.60 3.13 -8.86
CA GLY A 240 20.33 2.57 -9.25
C GLY A 240 20.05 2.69 -10.75
N THR A 241 18.96 2.10 -11.19
CA THR A 241 18.52 2.09 -12.60
C THR A 241 17.84 3.38 -13.05
N ALA A 242 17.34 4.20 -12.13
CA ALA A 242 16.67 5.47 -12.41
C ALA A 242 17.03 6.55 -11.37
N PRO A 243 18.31 6.85 -11.13
CA PRO A 243 18.76 7.71 -10.02
C PRO A 243 18.27 9.16 -10.11
N LYS A 244 17.78 9.58 -11.28
CA LYS A 244 17.27 10.93 -11.55
C LYS A 244 15.74 10.99 -11.68
N ALA A 245 15.02 9.89 -11.47
CA ALA A 245 13.55 9.88 -11.37
C ALA A 245 13.04 10.43 -10.04
N ASP A 246 11.88 11.08 -10.04
CA ASP A 246 11.19 11.42 -8.81
C ASP A 246 10.41 10.23 -8.26
N TYR A 247 10.18 10.18 -6.95
CA TYR A 247 9.55 9.06 -6.26
C TYR A 247 8.43 9.48 -5.33
N ALA A 248 7.35 8.70 -5.31
CA ALA A 248 6.33 8.70 -4.27
C ALA A 248 6.47 7.41 -3.46
N LEU A 249 6.61 7.51 -2.14
CA LEU A 249 6.86 6.36 -1.27
C LEU A 249 5.59 6.04 -0.49
N LEU A 250 4.95 4.93 -0.83
CA LEU A 250 3.62 4.56 -0.32
C LEU A 250 3.76 3.26 0.48
N ARG A 251 3.57 3.35 1.80
CA ARG A 251 3.55 2.14 2.62
C ARG A 251 2.15 1.53 2.55
N THR A 252 2.05 0.30 2.05
CA THR A 252 0.78 -0.43 1.90
C THR A 252 0.72 -1.69 2.77
N GLU A 253 1.88 -2.21 3.17
CA GLU A 253 1.98 -3.49 3.87
C GLU A 253 2.19 -3.32 5.37
N PHE A 254 1.68 -4.31 6.09
CA PHE A 254 2.04 -4.55 7.48
C PHE A 254 3.11 -5.65 7.53
N GLU A 255 4.20 -5.41 8.26
CA GLU A 255 5.35 -6.32 8.25
C GLU A 255 5.10 -7.65 8.98
N ALA A 256 4.17 -7.67 9.93
CA ALA A 256 4.00 -8.77 10.89
C ALA A 256 2.86 -9.74 10.54
N SER A 257 2.13 -9.50 9.45
CA SER A 257 0.98 -10.29 9.04
C SER A 257 0.77 -10.19 7.54
N GLU A 258 -0.05 -11.08 6.99
CA GLU A 258 -0.52 -11.00 5.62
C GLU A 258 -2.05 -11.16 5.59
N PHE A 259 -2.79 -10.06 5.54
CA PHE A 259 -4.26 -10.10 5.52
C PHE A 259 -4.83 -9.59 4.19
N ILE A 260 -5.99 -10.12 3.77
CA ILE A 260 -6.63 -9.72 2.51
C ILE A 260 -7.02 -8.24 2.45
N TRP A 261 -7.14 -7.55 3.59
CA TRP A 261 -7.36 -6.11 3.61
C TRP A 261 -6.12 -5.29 3.21
N GLU A 262 -4.93 -5.87 3.17
CA GLU A 262 -3.72 -5.22 2.64
C GLU A 262 -3.85 -4.93 1.14
N GLU A 263 -4.64 -5.72 0.40
CA GLU A 263 -5.02 -5.38 -0.98
C GLU A 263 -5.75 -4.03 -1.06
N ASP A 264 -6.60 -3.71 -0.07
CA ASP A 264 -7.31 -2.42 -0.08
C ASP A 264 -6.33 -1.26 0.16
N ASN A 265 -5.25 -1.46 0.92
CA ASN A 265 -4.16 -0.48 1.06
C ASN A 265 -3.41 -0.30 -0.23
N TRP A 266 -3.08 -1.39 -0.92
CA TRP A 266 -2.43 -1.34 -2.22
C TRP A 266 -3.27 -0.55 -3.22
N ILE A 267 -4.57 -0.83 -3.29
CA ILE A 267 -5.51 -0.14 -4.19
C ILE A 267 -5.52 1.36 -3.91
N ALA A 268 -5.66 1.76 -2.65
CA ALA A 268 -5.59 3.17 -2.29
C ALA A 268 -4.23 3.80 -2.59
N GLY A 269 -3.13 3.04 -2.45
CA GLY A 269 -1.79 3.47 -2.84
C GLY A 269 -1.70 3.75 -4.33
N ALA A 270 -2.22 2.86 -5.15
CA ALA A 270 -2.29 3.03 -6.60
C ALA A 270 -3.15 4.25 -6.99
N GLU A 271 -4.27 4.50 -6.29
CA GLU A 271 -5.11 5.69 -6.48
C GLU A 271 -4.39 6.99 -6.07
N VAL A 272 -3.62 6.98 -4.99
CA VAL A 272 -2.77 8.12 -4.60
C VAL A 272 -1.73 8.37 -5.68
N ALA A 273 -1.02 7.35 -6.12
CA ALA A 273 -0.01 7.46 -7.16
C ALA A 273 -0.59 7.97 -8.49
N ASP A 274 -1.78 7.49 -8.87
CA ASP A 274 -2.54 8.01 -10.01
C ASP A 274 -2.81 9.51 -9.87
N SER A 275 -3.34 9.93 -8.71
CA SER A 275 -3.69 11.33 -8.42
C SER A 275 -2.47 12.25 -8.45
N LEU A 276 -1.31 11.75 -8.03
CA LEU A 276 -0.05 12.49 -8.07
C LEU A 276 0.49 12.65 -9.48
N GLY A 277 0.11 11.78 -10.41
CA GLY A 277 0.65 11.76 -11.76
C GLY A 277 1.88 10.86 -11.92
N CYS A 278 1.97 9.78 -11.14
CA CYS A 278 3.03 8.77 -11.33
C CYS A 278 2.91 8.17 -12.74
N ASP A 279 4.03 7.86 -13.37
CA ASP A 279 4.08 7.21 -14.67
C ASP A 279 4.29 5.68 -14.54
N VAL A 280 4.96 5.27 -13.46
CA VAL A 280 5.28 3.88 -13.14
C VAL A 280 4.90 3.62 -11.69
N LEU A 281 4.26 2.48 -11.43
CA LEU A 281 4.16 1.88 -10.12
C LEU A 281 5.20 0.76 -10.03
N ASN A 282 5.91 0.70 -8.90
CA ASN A 282 6.71 -0.45 -8.55
C ASN A 282 6.05 -1.10 -7.34
N THR A 283 5.71 -2.39 -7.48
CA THR A 283 5.25 -3.22 -6.38
C THR A 283 6.14 -4.47 -6.32
N SER A 284 6.88 -4.62 -5.23
CA SER A 284 7.76 -5.77 -4.99
C SER A 284 7.11 -6.72 -3.99
N LEU A 285 5.81 -6.98 -4.20
CA LEU A 285 4.89 -7.67 -3.30
C LEU A 285 4.04 -8.66 -4.10
N GLY A 286 3.40 -9.61 -3.41
CA GLY A 286 2.48 -10.55 -4.03
C GLY A 286 1.50 -11.13 -3.02
N TYR A 287 0.23 -11.22 -3.43
CA TYR A 287 -0.87 -11.69 -2.58
C TYR A 287 -1.38 -13.01 -3.13
N THR A 288 -1.38 -14.05 -2.31
CA THR A 288 -1.90 -15.38 -2.70
C THR A 288 -2.40 -16.13 -1.48
N THR A 289 -1.62 -16.11 -0.40
CA THR A 289 -1.96 -16.74 0.88
C THR A 289 -2.01 -15.70 1.97
N PHE A 290 -2.95 -15.83 2.90
CA PHE A 290 -3.18 -14.91 4.00
C PHE A 290 -3.19 -15.64 5.35
N GLU A 291 -3.23 -14.88 6.45
CA GLU A 291 -3.36 -15.41 7.81
C GLU A 291 -4.61 -16.30 7.96
N ASP A 292 -5.69 -15.95 7.26
CA ASP A 292 -6.84 -16.84 7.11
C ASP A 292 -6.87 -17.46 5.72
N SER A 293 -6.58 -18.76 5.67
CA SER A 293 -6.65 -19.56 4.45
C SER A 293 -8.02 -19.57 3.76
N LEU A 294 -9.11 -19.20 4.46
CA LEU A 294 -10.43 -19.02 3.84
C LEU A 294 -10.50 -17.80 2.92
N THR A 295 -9.51 -16.90 3.05
CA THR A 295 -9.36 -15.72 2.22
C THR A 295 -8.26 -15.87 1.17
N ASP A 296 -7.56 -17.01 1.11
CA ASP A 296 -6.55 -17.31 0.09
C ASP A 296 -7.13 -17.20 -1.32
N HIS A 297 -6.33 -16.67 -2.24
CA HIS A 297 -6.66 -16.69 -3.65
C HIS A 297 -6.37 -18.06 -4.24
N THR A 298 -7.36 -18.62 -4.91
CA THR A 298 -7.21 -19.83 -5.71
C THR A 298 -6.43 -19.52 -6.98
N TYR A 299 -5.75 -20.53 -7.54
CA TYR A 299 -5.04 -20.37 -8.82
C TYR A 299 -5.96 -19.87 -9.95
N SER A 300 -7.23 -20.25 -9.95
CA SER A 300 -8.23 -19.77 -10.93
C SER A 300 -8.55 -18.28 -10.81
N GLU A 301 -8.33 -17.66 -9.65
CA GLU A 301 -8.53 -16.22 -9.44
C GLU A 301 -7.30 -15.40 -9.86
N LEU A 302 -6.13 -16.03 -10.03
CA LEU A 302 -4.89 -15.40 -10.49
C LEU A 302 -4.86 -15.23 -12.02
N ASP A 303 -5.95 -14.71 -12.58
CA ASP A 303 -6.20 -14.55 -14.01
C ASP A 303 -6.00 -13.11 -14.52
N GLY A 304 -5.61 -12.19 -13.63
CA GLY A 304 -5.43 -10.77 -13.92
C GLY A 304 -6.73 -9.97 -13.99
N GLN A 305 -7.89 -10.57 -13.69
CA GLN A 305 -9.20 -9.93 -13.85
C GLN A 305 -10.13 -10.15 -12.64
N THR A 306 -9.87 -11.16 -11.81
CA THR A 306 -10.77 -11.57 -10.73
C THR A 306 -10.42 -10.93 -9.39
N THR A 307 -9.15 -10.98 -8.97
CA THR A 307 -8.77 -10.40 -7.67
C THR A 307 -8.86 -8.88 -7.69
N ARG A 308 -9.19 -8.28 -6.54
CA ARG A 308 -9.38 -6.82 -6.45
C ARG A 308 -8.13 -6.05 -6.81
N ILE A 309 -6.98 -6.56 -6.41
CA ILE A 309 -5.70 -5.97 -6.79
C ILE A 309 -5.45 -6.05 -8.29
N SER A 310 -5.83 -7.15 -8.96
CA SER A 310 -5.70 -7.27 -10.42
C SER A 310 -6.61 -6.30 -11.15
N ILE A 311 -7.86 -6.15 -10.69
CA ILE A 311 -8.81 -5.16 -11.24
C ILE A 311 -8.24 -3.75 -11.08
N ALA A 312 -7.73 -3.40 -9.91
CA ALA A 312 -7.12 -2.09 -9.67
C ALA A 312 -5.85 -1.85 -10.48
N ALA A 313 -5.01 -2.88 -10.67
CA ALA A 313 -3.84 -2.80 -11.55
C ALA A 313 -4.28 -2.57 -13.01
N GLY A 314 -5.35 -3.22 -13.46
CA GLY A 314 -5.97 -2.94 -14.76
C GLY A 314 -6.42 -1.49 -14.89
N ILE A 315 -7.12 -0.95 -13.88
CA ILE A 315 -7.53 0.46 -13.85
C ILE A 315 -6.30 1.38 -13.85
N ALA A 316 -5.27 1.08 -13.07
CA ALA A 316 -4.02 1.86 -13.06
C ALA A 316 -3.38 1.95 -14.45
N VAL A 317 -3.39 0.85 -15.22
CA VAL A 317 -2.96 0.81 -16.62
C VAL A 317 -3.86 1.66 -17.51
N GLU A 318 -5.18 1.57 -17.35
CA GLU A 318 -6.14 2.41 -18.08
C GLU A 318 -5.96 3.91 -17.77
N LYS A 319 -5.46 4.26 -16.58
CA LYS A 319 -5.10 5.64 -16.21
C LYS A 319 -3.70 6.06 -16.72
N GLY A 320 -3.04 5.21 -17.49
CA GLY A 320 -1.80 5.53 -18.20
C GLY A 320 -0.53 5.33 -17.38
N MET A 321 -0.58 4.46 -16.36
CA MET A 321 0.59 4.04 -15.60
C MET A 321 1.09 2.67 -16.09
N VAL A 322 2.38 2.45 -16.02
CA VAL A 322 2.95 1.10 -16.05
C VAL A 322 2.93 0.57 -14.63
N VAL A 323 2.49 -0.68 -14.42
CA VAL A 323 2.46 -1.35 -13.11
C VAL A 323 3.37 -2.57 -13.14
#